data_AF-A0A327KUA4-F1
#
_entry.id   AF-A0A327KUA4-F1
#
_cell.length_a   1.000
_cell.length_b   1.000
_cell.length_c   1.000
_cell.angle_alpha   90.00
_cell.angle_beta   90.00
_cell.angle_gamma   90.00
#
_symmetry.space_group_name_H-M   'P 1'
#
loop_
_entity.id
_entity.type
_entity.pdbx_description
1 polymer ?
#
loop_
_entity_poly.entity_id
_entity_poly.type
_entity_poly.pdbx_seq_one_letter_code
_entity_poly.pdbx_strand_id
1 'polypeptide(L)'
;MDWYRVIKTIRGRRYVYLQKTWRAGARVRCQSRYMGPASLRAVGYHGTFAQFKRFDRAECGSNTGANDACEGFFFASNRRVAISYASAELAAERGLDATIAKIEHRLSEVFGTDWYDVAIALDEGEYDDDPARKNLAQTYLGRLKRAQTRFHNLRERGIFQELRPSKRGDVKRQRIVMERPYYYDMERHRYDPISYEEAIDGARAKGHDGVVIKNTYDGYSYAMLMHPTEDDLTDVYIVFDERQIQDAA
;
A
#
# COMPACT_ATOMS: atom_id res chain seq x y z
N MET A 1 -12.60 -16.20 25.38
CA MET A 1 -13.13 -17.27 24.50
C MET A 1 -12.85 -16.82 23.10
N ASP A 2 -11.86 -17.45 22.51
CA ASP A 2 -11.16 -16.88 21.37
C ASP A 2 -11.73 -17.47 20.09
N TRP A 3 -11.60 -16.71 19.01
CA TRP A 3 -12.00 -17.17 17.69
C TRP A 3 -11.06 -18.28 17.23
N TYR A 4 -11.61 -19.34 16.64
CA TYR A 4 -10.82 -20.41 16.03
C TYR A 4 -11.24 -20.64 14.58
N ARG A 5 -10.27 -21.07 13.75
CA ARG A 5 -10.51 -21.31 12.32
C ARG A 5 -11.18 -22.67 12.12
N VAL A 6 -12.23 -22.71 11.30
CA VAL A 6 -12.89 -23.94 10.87
C VAL A 6 -13.08 -23.95 9.37
N ILE A 7 -13.09 -25.15 8.78
CA ILE A 7 -13.47 -25.35 7.37
C ILE A 7 -14.85 -25.99 7.34
N LYS A 8 -15.78 -25.36 6.61
CA LYS A 8 -17.14 -25.88 6.42
C LYS A 8 -17.36 -26.25 4.95
N THR A 9 -18.00 -27.37 4.71
CA THR A 9 -18.43 -27.78 3.37
C THR A 9 -19.90 -27.42 3.20
N ILE A 10 -20.21 -26.55 2.25
CA ILE A 10 -21.57 -26.10 1.95
C ILE A 10 -21.80 -26.36 0.46
N ARG A 11 -22.78 -27.21 0.14
CA ARG A 11 -23.12 -27.61 -1.25
C ARG A 11 -21.88 -28.08 -2.05
N GLY A 12 -21.05 -28.93 -1.43
CA GLY A 12 -19.84 -29.48 -2.04
C GLY A 12 -18.64 -28.52 -2.12
N ARG A 13 -18.78 -27.27 -1.68
CA ARG A 13 -17.70 -26.27 -1.69
C ARG A 13 -17.17 -26.04 -0.29
N ARG A 14 -15.85 -25.88 -0.15
CA ARG A 14 -15.18 -25.68 1.15
C ARG A 14 -14.93 -24.21 1.41
N TYR A 15 -15.17 -23.78 2.64
CA TYR A 15 -15.09 -22.39 3.06
C TYR A 15 -14.42 -22.26 4.43
N VAL A 16 -13.64 -21.20 4.59
CA VAL A 16 -12.96 -20.82 5.83
C VAL A 16 -13.87 -19.90 6.63
N TYR A 17 -14.06 -20.23 7.91
CA TYR A 17 -14.74 -19.38 8.88
C TYR A 17 -13.86 -19.16 10.11
N LEU A 18 -13.98 -17.98 10.72
CA LEU A 18 -13.68 -17.82 12.14
C LEU A 18 -14.94 -18.20 12.92
N GLN A 19 -14.80 -19.04 13.94
CA GLN A 19 -15.89 -19.50 14.78
C GLN A 19 -15.59 -19.21 16.25
N LYS A 20 -16.62 -18.77 16.97
CA LYS A 20 -16.61 -18.62 18.43
C LYS A 20 -17.80 -19.37 19.00
N THR A 21 -17.57 -20.15 20.05
CA THR A 21 -18.60 -20.96 20.70
C THR A 21 -18.61 -20.70 22.20
N TRP A 22 -19.80 -20.52 22.79
CA TRP A 22 -19.97 -20.28 24.23
C TRP A 22 -21.23 -20.94 24.77
N ARG A 23 -21.34 -21.10 26.08
CA ARG A 23 -22.56 -21.59 26.74
C ARG A 23 -23.46 -20.41 27.15
N ALA A 24 -24.75 -20.54 26.90
CA ALA A 24 -25.81 -19.65 27.37
C ALA A 24 -26.84 -20.51 28.12
N GLY A 25 -26.67 -20.64 29.44
CA GLY A 25 -27.37 -21.62 30.25
C GLY A 25 -27.09 -23.05 29.79
N ALA A 26 -28.14 -23.84 29.55
CA ALA A 26 -28.04 -25.21 29.06
C ALA A 26 -27.72 -25.35 27.56
N ARG A 27 -27.65 -24.23 26.81
CA ARG A 27 -27.47 -24.26 25.35
C ARG A 27 -26.06 -23.86 24.96
N VAL A 28 -25.49 -24.52 23.95
CA VAL A 28 -24.28 -24.05 23.26
C VAL A 28 -24.70 -23.09 22.14
N ARG A 29 -24.06 -21.93 22.10
CA ARG A 29 -24.21 -20.92 21.04
C ARG A 29 -22.95 -20.87 20.21
N CYS A 30 -23.12 -20.52 18.94
CA CYS A 30 -22.06 -20.41 17.97
C CYS A 30 -22.25 -19.12 17.17
N GLN A 31 -21.15 -18.40 16.95
CA GLN A 31 -21.05 -17.30 16.00
C GLN A 31 -20.02 -17.69 14.95
N SER A 32 -20.33 -17.47 13.68
CA SER A 32 -19.45 -17.74 12.55
C SER A 32 -19.28 -16.49 11.71
N ARG A 33 -18.03 -16.18 11.36
CA ARG A 33 -17.67 -15.13 10.42
C ARG A 33 -17.02 -15.75 9.20
N TYR A 34 -17.57 -15.47 8.03
CA TYR A 34 -17.05 -15.98 6.77
C TYR A 34 -15.77 -15.23 6.38
N MET A 35 -14.70 -15.99 6.13
CA MET A 35 -13.42 -15.41 5.68
C MET A 35 -13.28 -15.51 4.16
N GLY A 36 -13.53 -16.68 3.59
CA GLY A 36 -13.33 -16.90 2.17
C GLY A 36 -13.46 -18.38 1.79
N PRO A 37 -13.32 -18.73 0.51
CA PRO A 37 -13.24 -20.13 0.09
C PRO A 37 -11.97 -20.79 0.65
N ALA A 38 -11.99 -22.11 0.83
CA ALA A 38 -10.80 -22.85 1.29
C ALA A 38 -9.69 -22.93 0.23
N SER A 39 -10.06 -22.73 -1.03
CA SER A 39 -9.18 -22.53 -2.19
C SER A 39 -9.66 -21.29 -2.94
N LEU A 40 -8.78 -20.35 -3.25
CA LEU A 40 -9.11 -19.13 -3.96
C LEU A 40 -8.93 -19.30 -5.47
N ARG A 41 -9.93 -18.86 -6.23
CA ARG A 41 -9.80 -18.50 -7.64
C ARG A 41 -10.39 -17.10 -7.80
N ALA A 42 -9.55 -16.10 -8.01
CA ALA A 42 -9.94 -14.69 -8.06
C ALA A 42 -9.33 -13.98 -9.26
N VAL A 43 -9.84 -12.80 -9.57
CA VAL A 43 -9.19 -11.86 -10.49
C VAL A 43 -8.50 -10.80 -9.65
N GLY A 44 -7.20 -10.62 -9.89
CA GLY A 44 -6.39 -9.58 -9.26
C GLY A 44 -5.79 -8.65 -10.31
N TYR A 45 -5.52 -7.41 -9.90
CA TYR A 45 -4.90 -6.39 -10.72
C TYR A 45 -3.54 -6.02 -10.12
N HIS A 46 -2.49 -6.01 -10.94
CA HIS A 46 -1.15 -5.58 -10.56
C HIS A 46 -0.77 -4.34 -11.35
N GLY A 47 -0.50 -3.23 -10.66
CA GLY A 47 -0.01 -2.00 -11.28
C GLY A 47 1.48 -1.82 -11.08
N THR A 48 2.17 -1.40 -12.13
CA THR A 48 3.62 -1.21 -12.13
C THR A 48 4.04 -0.16 -13.17
N PHE A 49 5.24 0.40 -13.03
CA PHE A 49 5.90 1.19 -14.08
C PHE A 49 6.76 0.35 -15.02
N ALA A 50 6.95 -0.94 -14.74
CA ALA A 50 7.72 -1.84 -15.56
C ALA A 50 6.85 -2.49 -16.65
N GLN A 51 7.43 -2.63 -17.85
CA GLN A 51 6.83 -3.42 -18.91
C GLN A 51 7.51 -4.78 -18.93
N PHE A 52 6.76 -5.85 -18.66
CA PHE A 52 7.29 -7.21 -18.66
C PHE A 52 6.25 -8.23 -19.15
N LYS A 53 6.74 -9.38 -19.60
CA LYS A 53 5.90 -10.47 -20.14
C LYS A 53 5.40 -11.43 -19.08
N ARG A 54 6.21 -11.72 -18.06
CA ARG A 54 5.90 -12.66 -16.98
C ARG A 54 6.35 -12.10 -15.64
N PHE A 55 5.64 -12.47 -14.58
CA PHE A 55 6.11 -12.24 -13.22
C PHE A 55 7.35 -13.10 -12.97
N ASP A 56 8.34 -12.52 -12.31
CA ASP A 56 9.59 -13.18 -11.97
C ASP A 56 9.96 -12.76 -10.55
N ARG A 57 10.24 -13.73 -9.70
CA ARG A 57 10.55 -13.47 -8.29
C ARG A 57 11.85 -12.68 -8.13
N ALA A 58 12.77 -12.79 -9.08
CA ALA A 58 14.00 -12.00 -9.08
C ALA A 58 13.76 -10.49 -9.23
N GLU A 59 12.58 -10.09 -9.72
CA GLU A 59 12.22 -8.69 -10.00
C GLU A 59 11.28 -8.08 -8.94
N CYS A 60 10.91 -8.85 -7.91
CA CYS A 60 10.05 -8.40 -6.81
C CYS A 60 10.68 -7.20 -6.07
N GLY A 61 9.85 -6.25 -5.62
CA GLY A 61 10.28 -5.05 -4.91
C GLY A 61 10.98 -3.96 -5.75
N SER A 62 11.35 -4.22 -7.00
CA SER A 62 12.08 -3.27 -7.87
C SER A 62 11.39 -1.90 -8.04
N ASN A 63 10.06 -1.85 -7.96
CA ASN A 63 9.27 -0.63 -8.15
C ASN A 63 9.04 0.18 -6.86
N THR A 64 8.92 -0.50 -5.71
CA THR A 64 8.55 0.14 -4.43
C THR A 64 9.73 0.29 -3.48
N GLY A 65 10.77 -0.55 -3.62
CA GLY A 65 11.90 -0.60 -2.68
C GLY A 65 11.54 -1.08 -1.27
N ALA A 66 10.31 -1.55 -1.06
CA ALA A 66 9.84 -2.02 0.24
C ALA A 66 10.26 -3.48 0.47
N ASN A 67 10.68 -3.82 1.69
CA ASN A 67 11.21 -5.14 2.03
C ASN A 67 10.16 -6.25 1.81
N ASP A 68 8.90 -6.00 2.17
CA ASP A 68 7.78 -6.91 2.00
C ASP A 68 7.42 -7.14 0.52
N ALA A 69 7.71 -6.16 -0.36
CA ALA A 69 7.48 -6.28 -1.79
C ALA A 69 8.39 -7.32 -2.47
N CYS A 70 9.44 -7.80 -1.77
CA CYS A 70 10.29 -8.93 -2.19
C CYS A 70 9.73 -10.31 -1.78
N GLU A 71 8.75 -10.34 -0.87
CA GLU A 71 8.26 -11.57 -0.24
C GLU A 71 7.13 -12.26 -1.02
N GLY A 72 6.57 -11.60 -2.03
CA GLY A 72 5.54 -12.16 -2.91
C GLY A 72 5.14 -11.22 -4.05
N PHE A 73 4.17 -11.65 -4.86
CA PHE A 73 3.54 -10.84 -5.89
C PHE A 73 2.21 -10.28 -5.39
N PHE A 74 2.07 -8.97 -5.43
CA PHE A 74 0.91 -8.26 -4.89
C PHE A 74 -0.11 -7.94 -5.98
N PHE A 75 -1.36 -8.22 -5.69
CA PHE A 75 -2.50 -7.91 -6.54
C PHE A 75 -3.63 -7.31 -5.72
N ALA A 76 -4.28 -6.28 -6.25
CA ALA A 76 -5.50 -5.71 -5.68
C ALA A 76 -6.73 -6.32 -6.36
N SER A 77 -7.79 -6.60 -5.59
CA SER A 77 -9.11 -6.92 -6.17
C SER A 77 -9.75 -5.70 -6.84
N ASN A 78 -9.37 -4.50 -6.39
CA ASN A 78 -9.82 -3.23 -6.94
C ASN A 78 -8.82 -2.70 -7.99
N ARG A 79 -9.29 -2.56 -9.24
CA ARG A 79 -8.46 -2.06 -10.34
C ARG A 79 -7.96 -0.63 -10.09
N ARG A 80 -8.76 0.23 -9.45
CA ARG A 80 -8.37 1.62 -9.14
C ARG A 80 -7.15 1.64 -8.22
N VAL A 81 -7.15 0.77 -7.21
CA VAL A 81 -6.00 0.59 -6.31
C VAL A 81 -4.76 0.17 -7.10
N ALA A 82 -4.87 -0.82 -7.99
CA ALA A 82 -3.74 -1.20 -8.85
C ALA A 82 -3.24 -0.05 -9.74
N ILE A 83 -4.14 0.75 -10.35
CA ILE A 83 -3.74 1.91 -11.15
C ILE A 83 -2.90 2.90 -10.33
N SER A 84 -3.16 3.03 -9.02
CA SER A 84 -2.39 3.95 -8.17
C SER A 84 -0.89 3.63 -8.15
N TYR A 85 -0.53 2.36 -8.32
CA TYR A 85 0.86 1.90 -8.42
C TYR A 85 1.49 2.14 -9.81
N ALA A 86 0.69 2.47 -10.84
CA ALA A 86 1.13 2.69 -12.22
C ALA A 86 0.93 4.14 -12.73
N SER A 87 0.37 5.05 -11.90
CA SER A 87 0.05 6.44 -12.27
C SER A 87 1.27 7.36 -12.17
N ALA A 88 1.62 8.02 -13.29
CA ALA A 88 2.78 8.93 -13.37
C ALA A 88 2.60 10.14 -12.45
N GLU A 89 1.36 10.60 -12.29
CA GLU A 89 1.01 11.70 -11.42
C GLU A 89 1.27 11.34 -9.97
N LEU A 90 0.89 10.13 -9.54
CA LEU A 90 1.23 9.63 -8.20
C LEU A 90 2.73 9.37 -8.04
N ALA A 91 3.44 8.94 -9.08
CA ALA A 91 4.91 8.85 -9.04
C ALA A 91 5.56 10.24 -8.94
N ALA A 92 5.01 11.25 -9.61
CA ALA A 92 5.48 12.62 -9.50
C ALA A 92 5.22 13.20 -8.11
N GLU A 93 4.05 12.91 -7.51
CA GLU A 93 3.72 13.30 -6.15
C GLU A 93 4.75 12.74 -5.16
N ARG A 94 5.00 11.43 -5.20
CA ARG A 94 6.07 10.77 -4.41
C ARG A 94 7.43 11.40 -4.60
N GLY A 95 7.82 11.62 -5.87
CA GLY A 95 9.13 12.17 -6.19
C GLY A 95 9.29 13.57 -5.62
N LEU A 96 8.24 14.37 -5.62
CA LEU A 96 8.22 15.69 -4.99
C LEU A 96 8.25 15.59 -3.46
N ASP A 97 7.46 14.72 -2.86
CA ASP A 97 7.45 14.49 -1.41
C ASP A 97 8.83 14.06 -0.88
N ALA A 98 9.44 13.06 -1.51
CA ALA A 98 10.81 12.62 -1.19
C ALA A 98 11.85 13.73 -1.44
N THR A 99 11.62 14.60 -2.44
CA THR A 99 12.50 15.76 -2.68
C THR A 99 12.36 16.80 -1.58
N ILE A 100 11.13 17.09 -1.13
CA ILE A 100 10.83 18.00 -0.02
C ILE A 100 11.53 17.50 1.24
N ALA A 101 11.31 16.25 1.63
CA ALA A 101 11.92 15.64 2.81
C ALA A 101 13.46 15.70 2.77
N LYS A 102 14.07 15.45 1.60
CA LYS A 102 15.54 15.58 1.42
C LYS A 102 16.03 17.02 1.59
N ILE A 103 15.28 18.00 1.10
CA ILE A 103 15.64 19.42 1.25
C ILE A 103 15.50 19.84 2.71
N GLU A 104 14.43 19.45 3.39
CA GLU A 104 14.18 19.73 4.81
C GLU A 104 15.26 19.12 5.70
N HIS A 105 15.60 17.84 5.47
CA HIS A 105 16.71 17.18 6.16
C HIS A 105 18.02 17.94 5.95
N ARG A 106 18.31 18.33 4.70
CA ARG A 106 19.56 19.05 4.39
C ARG A 106 19.60 20.45 5.03
N LEU A 107 18.48 21.16 5.07
CA LEU A 107 18.35 22.42 5.81
C LEU A 107 18.67 22.20 7.28
N SER A 108 18.08 21.19 7.90
CA SER A 108 18.34 20.82 9.29
C SER A 108 19.81 20.49 9.57
N GLU A 109 20.44 19.67 8.73
CA GLU A 109 21.86 19.34 8.86
C GLU A 109 22.78 20.56 8.74
N VAL A 110 22.51 21.47 7.81
CA VAL A 110 23.40 22.60 7.52
C VAL A 110 23.23 23.73 8.54
N PHE A 111 22.00 23.94 9.00
CA PHE A 111 21.64 25.09 9.83
C PHE A 111 21.39 24.76 11.30
N GLY A 112 21.30 23.48 11.66
CA GLY A 112 21.12 23.03 13.04
C GLY A 112 19.71 23.25 13.59
N THR A 113 18.77 23.71 12.76
CA THR A 113 17.35 23.86 13.08
C THR A 113 16.50 23.57 11.84
N ASP A 114 15.20 23.45 12.00
CA ASP A 114 14.29 23.19 10.89
C ASP A 114 14.21 24.36 9.89
N TRP A 115 13.57 24.11 8.75
CA TRP A 115 13.47 25.10 7.68
C TRP A 115 12.62 26.32 8.06
N TYR A 116 11.68 26.17 9.00
CA TYR A 116 10.74 27.21 9.40
C TYR A 116 11.47 28.27 10.22
N ASP A 117 12.28 27.85 11.19
CA ASP A 117 13.13 28.76 11.97
C ASP A 117 14.13 29.50 11.08
N VAL A 118 14.74 28.81 10.12
CA VAL A 118 15.64 29.43 9.13
C VAL A 118 14.91 30.48 8.29
N ALA A 119 13.66 30.21 7.91
CA ALA A 119 12.86 31.15 7.12
C ALA A 119 12.46 32.39 7.93
N ILE A 120 12.07 32.22 9.19
CA ILE A 120 11.73 33.33 10.11
C ILE A 120 12.95 34.23 10.31
N ALA A 121 14.08 33.67 10.72
CA ALA A 121 15.28 34.46 11.00
C ALA A 121 15.76 35.24 9.76
N LEU A 122 15.60 34.69 8.55
CA LEU A 122 15.88 35.40 7.30
C LEU A 122 14.92 36.58 7.04
N ASP A 123 13.64 36.42 7.34
CA ASP A 123 12.60 37.45 7.13
C ASP A 123 12.71 38.59 8.15
N GLU A 124 12.99 38.25 9.41
CA GLU A 124 13.18 39.20 10.51
C GLU A 124 14.54 39.92 10.44
N GLY A 125 15.43 39.47 9.57
CA GLY A 125 16.78 40.03 9.44
C GLY A 125 17.74 39.61 10.56
N GLU A 126 17.34 38.64 11.37
CA GLU A 126 18.11 38.07 12.49
C GLU A 126 19.02 36.91 12.06
N TYR A 127 19.12 36.66 10.75
CA TYR A 127 19.95 35.60 10.19
C TYR A 127 21.42 35.99 10.08
N ASP A 128 22.31 35.01 10.31
CA ASP A 128 23.78 35.10 10.26
C ASP A 128 24.34 36.18 9.33
N ASP A 129 25.27 36.98 9.86
CA ASP A 129 25.95 38.07 9.15
C ASP A 129 26.83 37.57 7.99
N ASP A 130 27.16 36.27 7.93
CA ASP A 130 27.87 35.66 6.81
C ASP A 130 27.02 35.65 5.52
N PRO A 131 27.38 36.46 4.49
CA PRO A 131 26.63 36.50 3.23
C PRO A 131 26.61 35.16 2.51
N ALA A 132 27.64 34.32 2.66
CA ALA A 132 27.69 33.01 2.03
C ALA A 132 26.65 32.07 2.65
N ARG A 133 26.55 32.04 3.97
CA ARG A 133 25.55 31.25 4.71
C ARG A 133 24.13 31.72 4.41
N LYS A 134 23.91 33.04 4.37
CA LYS A 134 22.62 33.65 3.99
C LYS A 134 22.18 33.25 2.58
N ASN A 135 23.08 33.34 1.59
CA ASN A 135 22.81 32.93 0.21
C ASN A 135 22.48 31.43 0.09
N LEU A 136 23.19 30.60 0.86
CA LEU A 136 22.93 29.16 0.89
C LEU A 136 21.54 28.84 1.44
N ALA A 137 21.15 29.49 2.55
CA ALA A 137 19.84 29.34 3.17
C ALA A 137 18.71 29.76 2.20
N GLN A 138 18.83 30.93 1.58
CA GLN A 138 17.89 31.40 0.55
C GLN A 138 17.80 30.43 -0.64
N THR A 139 18.92 29.83 -1.05
CA THR A 139 18.94 28.85 -2.13
C THR A 139 18.14 27.60 -1.78
N TYR A 140 18.33 27.04 -0.58
CA TYR A 140 17.60 25.86 -0.13
C TYR A 140 16.11 26.15 0.10
N LEU A 141 15.77 27.26 0.77
CA LEU A 141 14.37 27.67 0.96
C LEU A 141 13.67 27.93 -0.39
N GLY A 142 14.36 28.55 -1.34
CA GLY A 142 13.84 28.73 -2.70
C GLY A 142 13.57 27.40 -3.40
N ARG A 143 14.43 26.39 -3.22
CA ARG A 143 14.20 25.03 -3.73
C ARG A 143 13.01 24.37 -3.04
N LEU A 144 12.91 24.47 -1.72
CA LEU A 144 11.82 23.94 -0.91
C LEU A 144 10.48 24.52 -1.36
N LYS A 145 10.38 25.86 -1.42
CA LYS A 145 9.19 26.57 -1.87
C LYS A 145 8.75 26.13 -3.26
N ARG A 146 9.67 26.01 -4.23
CA ARG A 146 9.35 25.52 -5.58
C ARG A 146 8.83 24.08 -5.57
N ALA A 147 9.42 23.20 -4.77
CA ALA A 147 8.97 21.81 -4.64
C ALA A 147 7.58 21.73 -4.01
N GLN A 148 7.35 22.44 -2.90
CA GLN A 148 6.06 22.54 -2.22
C GLN A 148 4.98 23.14 -3.13
N THR A 149 5.27 24.20 -3.89
CA THR A 149 4.31 24.77 -4.86
C THR A 149 3.96 23.75 -5.94
N ARG A 150 4.94 23.02 -6.50
CA ARG A 150 4.65 21.97 -7.50
C ARG A 150 3.80 20.86 -6.91
N PHE A 151 4.09 20.46 -5.68
CA PHE A 151 3.35 19.42 -4.96
C PHE A 151 1.90 19.85 -4.71
N HIS A 152 1.70 21.07 -4.22
CA HIS A 152 0.38 21.66 -4.01
C HIS A 152 -0.42 21.75 -5.33
N ASN A 153 0.19 22.30 -6.39
CA ASN A 153 -0.45 22.39 -7.71
C ASN A 153 -0.82 21.02 -8.29
N LEU A 154 -0.03 19.98 -8.02
CA LEU A 154 -0.33 18.62 -8.44
C LEU A 154 -1.59 18.09 -7.72
N ARG A 155 -1.73 18.42 -6.42
CA ARG A 155 -2.89 18.02 -5.62
C ARG A 155 -4.16 18.79 -5.97
N GLU A 156 -4.07 20.10 -6.20
CA GLU A 156 -5.22 20.96 -6.52
C GLU A 156 -5.85 20.62 -7.88
N ARG A 157 -5.10 20.08 -8.83
CA ARG A 157 -5.60 19.73 -10.16
C ARG A 157 -6.65 18.62 -10.17
N GLY A 158 -7.06 18.08 -9.03
CA GLY A 158 -8.17 17.12 -8.93
C GLY A 158 -7.93 15.78 -9.64
N ILE A 159 -6.67 15.50 -10.01
CA ILE A 159 -6.28 14.34 -10.83
C ILE A 159 -6.57 12.99 -10.15
N PHE A 160 -6.92 13.00 -8.86
CA PHE A 160 -7.24 11.79 -8.11
C PHE A 160 -8.64 11.21 -8.38
N GLN A 161 -9.57 11.94 -9.03
CA GLN A 161 -10.89 11.37 -9.34
C GLN A 161 -10.79 10.31 -10.45
N GLU A 162 -10.02 10.57 -11.51
CA GLU A 162 -9.75 9.60 -12.58
C GLU A 162 -8.28 9.20 -12.64
N LEU A 163 -7.87 8.27 -11.77
CA LEU A 163 -6.54 7.67 -11.88
C LEU A 163 -6.41 6.96 -13.23
N ARG A 164 -5.36 7.32 -13.98
CA ARG A 164 -5.00 6.68 -15.25
C ARG A 164 -3.58 6.10 -15.14
N PRO A 165 -3.33 4.89 -15.70
CA PRO A 165 -1.97 4.40 -15.83
C PRO A 165 -1.14 5.38 -16.65
N SER A 166 0.12 5.55 -16.30
CA SER A 166 1.04 6.33 -17.13
C SER A 166 1.28 5.64 -18.47
N LYS A 167 1.77 6.40 -19.47
CA LYS A 167 2.20 5.83 -20.77
C LYS A 167 3.26 4.72 -20.63
N ARG A 168 4.01 4.71 -19.53
CA ARG A 168 5.03 3.70 -19.22
C ARG A 168 4.52 2.62 -18.28
N GLY A 169 3.42 2.87 -17.57
CA GLY A 169 2.83 1.98 -16.60
C GLY A 169 1.96 0.92 -17.25
N ASP A 170 1.86 -0.22 -16.58
CA ASP A 170 0.99 -1.31 -16.95
C ASP A 170 0.09 -1.69 -15.78
N VAL A 171 -1.13 -2.14 -16.09
CA VAL A 171 -2.06 -2.72 -15.12
C VAL A 171 -2.46 -4.09 -15.63
N LYS A 172 -1.78 -5.11 -15.11
CA LYS A 172 -2.00 -6.51 -15.49
C LYS A 172 -3.21 -7.06 -14.74
N ARG A 173 -4.20 -7.52 -15.48
CA ARG A 173 -5.33 -8.31 -14.95
C ARG A 173 -4.94 -9.79 -15.00
N GLN A 174 -4.92 -10.45 -13.85
CA GLN A 174 -4.53 -11.85 -13.73
C GLN A 174 -5.53 -12.68 -12.95
N ARG A 175 -5.61 -13.96 -13.29
CA ARG A 175 -6.30 -14.97 -12.49
C ARG A 175 -5.34 -15.46 -11.40
N ILE A 176 -5.76 -15.32 -10.16
CA ILE A 176 -5.02 -15.74 -8.97
C ILE A 176 -5.61 -17.06 -8.47
N VAL A 177 -4.75 -18.06 -8.30
CA VAL A 177 -5.13 -19.41 -7.85
C VAL A 177 -4.32 -19.76 -6.60
N MET A 178 -4.99 -19.91 -5.46
CA MET A 178 -4.39 -20.39 -4.21
C MET A 178 -5.17 -21.61 -3.73
N GLU A 179 -4.49 -22.71 -3.42
CA GLU A 179 -5.11 -23.93 -2.92
C GLU A 179 -5.35 -23.87 -1.41
N ARG A 180 -4.54 -23.09 -0.68
CA ARG A 180 -4.63 -22.98 0.78
C ARG A 180 -4.31 -21.54 1.26
N PRO A 181 -5.09 -20.53 0.86
CA PRO A 181 -4.89 -19.14 1.29
C PRO A 181 -4.96 -18.98 2.82
N TYR A 182 -4.09 -18.13 3.34
CA TYR A 182 -4.26 -17.50 4.64
C TYR A 182 -5.16 -16.28 4.49
N TYR A 183 -6.17 -16.14 5.35
CA TYR A 183 -7.05 -14.97 5.34
C TYR A 183 -6.79 -14.14 6.58
N TYR A 184 -6.57 -12.85 6.38
CA TYR A 184 -6.61 -11.84 7.42
C TYR A 184 -7.64 -10.78 7.00
N ASP A 185 -8.50 -10.34 7.91
CA ASP A 185 -9.53 -9.35 7.59
C ASP A 185 -9.26 -8.09 8.41
N MET A 186 -9.02 -7.01 7.69
CA MET A 186 -8.64 -5.71 8.24
C MET A 186 -9.83 -4.94 8.81
N GLU A 187 -11.05 -5.45 8.61
CA GLU A 187 -12.27 -4.82 9.15
C GLU A 187 -12.44 -3.36 8.72
N ARG A 188 -11.83 -2.97 7.59
CA ARG A 188 -11.83 -1.58 7.08
C ARG A 188 -11.12 -0.61 8.03
N HIS A 189 -10.27 -1.10 8.91
CA HIS A 189 -9.38 -0.24 9.68
C HIS A 189 -8.37 0.44 8.75
N ARG A 190 -8.07 1.71 9.04
CA ARG A 190 -7.09 2.51 8.28
C ARG A 190 -5.64 2.23 8.67
N TYR A 191 -5.45 1.65 9.84
CA TYR A 191 -4.14 1.28 10.37
C TYR A 191 -4.15 -0.21 10.62
N ASP A 192 -3.09 -0.85 10.14
CA ASP A 192 -2.99 -2.29 10.16
C ASP A 192 -2.62 -2.77 11.56
N PRO A 193 -3.38 -3.71 12.15
CA PRO A 193 -2.97 -4.31 13.41
C PRO A 193 -1.75 -5.23 13.25
N ILE A 194 -1.48 -5.67 12.02
CA ILE A 194 -0.31 -6.47 11.62
C ILE A 194 0.22 -5.94 10.29
N SER A 195 1.53 -5.97 10.07
CA SER A 195 2.07 -5.65 8.74
C SER A 195 1.79 -6.76 7.72
N TYR A 196 1.91 -6.45 6.42
CA TYR A 196 1.89 -7.49 5.38
C TYR A 196 3.01 -8.51 5.58
N GLU A 197 4.20 -8.09 6.00
CA GLU A 197 5.32 -8.98 6.35
C GLU A 197 4.92 -9.99 7.44
N GLU A 198 4.31 -9.52 8.54
CA GLU A 198 3.85 -10.40 9.61
C GLU A 198 2.78 -11.40 9.12
N ALA A 199 1.87 -10.94 8.25
CA ALA A 199 0.86 -11.80 7.65
C ALA A 199 1.49 -12.87 6.72
N ILE A 200 2.50 -12.50 5.94
CA ILE A 200 3.24 -13.40 5.05
C ILE A 200 4.00 -14.45 5.86
N ASP A 201 4.78 -14.03 6.85
CA ASP A 201 5.56 -14.93 7.70
C ASP A 201 4.66 -15.90 8.46
N GLY A 202 3.59 -15.37 9.06
CA GLY A 202 2.59 -16.18 9.75
C GLY A 202 1.90 -17.19 8.82
N ALA A 203 1.67 -16.83 7.56
CA ALA A 203 1.09 -17.73 6.56
C ALA A 203 2.08 -18.83 6.15
N ARG A 204 3.34 -18.47 5.86
CA ARG A 204 4.41 -19.41 5.49
C ARG A 204 4.67 -20.41 6.60
N ALA A 205 4.82 -19.94 7.85
CA ALA A 205 5.03 -20.79 9.02
C ALA A 205 3.91 -21.82 9.23
N LYS A 206 2.69 -21.50 8.80
CA LYS A 206 1.51 -22.39 8.89
C LYS A 206 1.30 -23.22 7.62
N GLY A 207 2.18 -23.14 6.63
CA GLY A 207 2.10 -23.92 5.38
C GLY A 207 0.97 -23.48 4.45
N HIS A 208 0.65 -22.18 4.44
CA HIS A 208 -0.22 -21.56 3.44
C HIS A 208 0.56 -21.21 2.17
N ASP A 209 -0.12 -21.20 1.02
CA ASP A 209 0.48 -20.93 -0.29
C ASP A 209 0.25 -19.49 -0.78
N GLY A 210 -0.37 -18.64 0.05
CA GLY A 210 -0.55 -17.23 -0.23
C GLY A 210 -1.36 -16.56 0.89
N VAL A 211 -1.50 -15.24 0.78
CA VAL A 211 -2.25 -14.42 1.73
C VAL A 211 -3.35 -13.66 1.00
N VAL A 212 -4.48 -13.54 1.68
CA VAL A 212 -5.57 -12.64 1.32
C VAL A 212 -5.81 -11.70 2.48
N ILE A 213 -5.41 -10.45 2.33
CA ILE A 213 -5.79 -9.37 3.23
C ILE A 213 -7.12 -8.83 2.75
N LYS A 214 -8.15 -8.89 3.58
CA LYS A 214 -9.51 -8.51 3.22
C LYS A 214 -9.88 -7.14 3.73
N ASN A 215 -10.74 -6.46 2.96
CA ASN A 215 -11.38 -5.21 3.37
C ASN A 215 -10.36 -4.16 3.86
N THR A 216 -9.31 -3.95 3.08
CA THR A 216 -8.22 -3.03 3.40
C THR A 216 -8.20 -1.84 2.45
N TYR A 217 -7.38 -0.85 2.78
CA TYR A 217 -7.06 0.28 1.92
C TYR A 217 -5.58 0.22 1.57
N ASP A 218 -5.29 -0.07 0.30
CA ASP A 218 -3.92 -0.25 -0.21
C ASP A 218 -3.62 0.75 -1.34
N GLY A 219 -4.25 1.93 -1.28
CA GLY A 219 -4.05 2.96 -2.27
C GLY A 219 -2.70 3.65 -2.08
N TYR A 220 -1.99 3.92 -3.18
CA TYR A 220 -0.64 4.46 -3.11
C TYR A 220 -0.60 5.98 -2.84
N SER A 221 -1.70 6.73 -3.06
CA SER A 221 -1.70 8.19 -2.89
C SER A 221 -1.97 8.60 -1.45
N TYR A 222 -1.45 9.77 -1.04
CA TYR A 222 -1.76 10.34 0.27
C TYR A 222 -3.26 10.51 0.50
N ALA A 223 -4.01 10.90 -0.55
CA ALA A 223 -5.47 11.01 -0.46
C ALA A 223 -6.13 9.65 -0.18
N MET A 224 -5.67 8.58 -0.85
CA MET A 224 -6.19 7.23 -0.62
C MET A 224 -5.74 6.66 0.73
N LEU A 225 -4.58 7.06 1.26
CA LEU A 225 -4.08 6.61 2.57
C LEU A 225 -4.73 7.37 3.74
N MET A 226 -4.84 8.70 3.64
CA MET A 226 -5.32 9.55 4.74
C MET A 226 -6.83 9.78 4.72
N HIS A 227 -7.43 9.75 3.53
CA HIS A 227 -8.87 9.97 3.32
C HIS A 227 -9.48 8.91 2.38
N PRO A 228 -9.28 7.60 2.67
CA PRO A 228 -9.84 6.54 1.83
C PRO A 228 -11.36 6.65 1.74
N THR A 229 -11.90 6.39 0.55
CA THR A 229 -13.34 6.22 0.36
C THR A 229 -13.68 4.74 0.17
N GLU A 230 -14.98 4.42 0.14
CA GLU A 230 -15.44 3.07 -0.22
C GLU A 230 -14.95 2.62 -1.61
N ASP A 231 -14.70 3.55 -2.52
CA ASP A 231 -14.18 3.25 -3.87
C ASP A 231 -12.72 2.80 -3.87
N ASP A 232 -12.02 3.01 -2.75
CA ASP A 232 -10.63 2.60 -2.55
C ASP A 232 -10.51 1.28 -1.77
N LEU A 233 -11.65 0.72 -1.32
CA LEU A 233 -11.66 -0.55 -0.61
C LEU A 233 -11.20 -1.68 -1.54
N THR A 234 -10.33 -2.54 -1.03
CA THR A 234 -9.80 -3.69 -1.77
C THR A 234 -9.56 -4.89 -0.87
N ASP A 235 -9.45 -6.05 -1.51
CA ASP A 235 -8.70 -7.17 -0.96
C ASP A 235 -7.31 -7.14 -1.61
N VAL A 236 -6.27 -7.49 -0.86
CA VAL A 236 -4.91 -7.68 -1.38
C VAL A 236 -4.62 -9.17 -1.42
N TYR A 237 -4.24 -9.65 -2.59
CA TYR A 237 -3.77 -11.01 -2.82
C TYR A 237 -2.24 -10.99 -2.90
N ILE A 238 -1.59 -11.70 -1.98
CA ILE A 238 -0.13 -11.85 -1.94
C ILE A 238 0.18 -13.28 -2.33
N VAL A 239 0.81 -13.43 -3.49
CA VAL A 239 1.08 -14.72 -4.13
C VAL A 239 2.53 -15.10 -3.91
N PHE A 240 2.80 -16.33 -3.48
CA PHE A 240 4.15 -16.78 -3.15
C PHE A 240 4.89 -17.45 -4.31
N ASP A 241 4.15 -17.90 -5.31
CA ASP A 241 4.67 -18.66 -6.44
C ASP A 241 4.05 -18.18 -7.76
N GLU A 242 4.87 -17.93 -8.77
CA GLU A 242 4.43 -17.46 -10.09
C GLU A 242 3.43 -18.41 -10.78
N ARG A 243 3.44 -19.71 -10.47
CA ARG A 243 2.50 -20.70 -11.02
C ARG A 243 1.06 -20.48 -10.58
N GLN A 244 0.87 -19.72 -9.50
CA GLN A 244 -0.45 -19.31 -9.00
C GLN A 244 -1.02 -18.12 -9.79
N ILE A 245 -0.23 -17.51 -10.67
CA ILE A 245 -0.61 -16.40 -11.53
C ILE A 245 -0.87 -16.94 -12.93
N GLN A 246 -2.10 -16.80 -13.40
CA GLN A 246 -2.54 -17.33 -14.68
C GLN A 246 -3.17 -16.21 -15.51
N ASP A 247 -3.08 -16.32 -16.84
CA ASP A 247 -3.75 -15.39 -17.73
C ASP A 247 -5.25 -15.36 -17.45
N ALA A 248 -5.77 -14.15 -17.30
CA ALA A 248 -7.18 -13.95 -17.08
C ALA A 248 -7.93 -14.04 -18.42
N ALA A 249 -8.74 -15.08 -18.57
CA ALA A 249 -9.72 -15.19 -19.66
C ALA A 249 -10.72 -14.01 -19.67
#